data_AF-A0A8B8C2K1-F1
#
_entry.id   AF-A0A8B8C2K1-F1
#
_cell.length_a   1.000
_cell.length_b   1.000
_cell.length_c   1.000
_cell.angle_alpha   90.00
_cell.angle_beta   90.00
_cell.angle_gamma   90.00
#
_symmetry.space_group_name_H-M   'P 1'
#
loop_
_entity.id
_entity.type
_entity.pdbx_description
1 polymer ?
#
loop_
_entity_poly.entity_id
_entity_poly.type
_entity_poly.pdbx_seq_one_letter_code
_entity_poly.pdbx_strand_id
1 'polypeptide(L)'
;MEKIKASKSSSHLNRSSILELLQQAREEVLKMEDTRLDFDDPMSLSDTDYLSLTGLTRDQFDDVMTYVKNIRPTKTRSIRTCVAILLTKLPSGMDNEMLGTVFNMKKIPDSQSSTLCT
;
A
#
# COMPACT_ATOMS: atom_id res chain seq x y z
N MET A 1 36.89 -31.63 -8.58
CA MET A 1 35.56 -31.01 -8.40
C MET A 1 35.15 -31.22 -6.96
N GLU A 2 35.22 -30.18 -6.14
CA GLU A 2 34.99 -30.23 -4.69
C GLU A 2 33.49 -30.08 -4.40
N LYS A 3 32.90 -31.03 -3.66
CA LYS A 3 31.47 -30.99 -3.28
C LYS A 3 31.30 -30.10 -2.05
N ILE A 4 30.62 -28.97 -2.23
CA ILE A 4 30.17 -28.11 -1.11
C ILE A 4 29.20 -28.91 -0.25
N LYS A 5 29.60 -29.18 1.00
CA LYS A 5 28.78 -29.90 1.99
C LYS A 5 27.81 -28.89 2.63
N ALA A 6 26.55 -28.89 2.22
CA ALA A 6 25.53 -28.07 2.85
C ALA A 6 25.29 -28.54 4.30
N SER A 7 25.76 -27.75 5.26
CA SER A 7 25.42 -27.90 6.68
C SER A 7 23.98 -27.45 6.88
N LYS A 8 23.05 -28.40 7.09
CA LYS A 8 21.67 -28.09 7.48
C LYS A 8 21.64 -27.78 8.98
N SER A 9 21.78 -26.52 9.34
CA SER A 9 21.46 -26.04 10.69
C SER A 9 19.94 -25.94 10.85
N SER A 10 19.33 -26.97 11.42
CA SER A 10 17.91 -26.95 11.83
C SER A 10 17.78 -26.18 13.14
N SER A 11 17.10 -25.04 13.14
CA SER A 11 16.70 -24.32 14.35
C SER A 11 15.27 -24.66 14.72
N HIS A 12 15.04 -25.02 15.98
CA HIS A 12 13.69 -25.22 16.51
C HIS A 12 13.15 -23.90 17.06
N LEU A 13 12.15 -23.35 16.39
CA LEU A 13 11.39 -22.21 16.88
C LEU A 13 10.15 -22.71 17.59
N ASN A 14 9.93 -22.25 18.82
CA ASN A 14 8.69 -22.51 19.54
C ASN A 14 7.60 -21.50 19.12
N ARG A 15 6.35 -21.82 19.41
CA ARG A 15 5.19 -20.98 19.08
C ARG A 15 5.34 -19.53 19.57
N SER A 16 5.85 -19.33 20.79
CA SER A 16 6.01 -18.01 21.38
C SER A 16 7.03 -17.17 20.63
N SER A 17 8.18 -17.75 20.29
CA SER A 17 9.23 -17.10 19.50
C SER A 17 8.74 -16.71 18.09
N ILE A 18 7.92 -17.54 17.46
CA ILE A 18 7.31 -17.20 16.15
C ILE A 18 6.38 -15.99 16.29
N LEU A 19 5.53 -15.97 17.32
CA LEU A 19 4.60 -14.86 17.54
C LEU A 19 5.32 -13.55 17.90
N GLU A 20 6.38 -13.62 18.70
CA GLU A 20 7.22 -12.46 19.01
C GLU A 20 7.91 -11.91 17.76
N LEU A 21 8.46 -12.77 16.90
CA LEU A 21 9.07 -12.33 15.64
C LEU A 21 8.05 -11.66 14.71
N LEU A 22 6.84 -12.22 14.61
CA LEU A 22 5.76 -11.61 13.83
C LEU A 22 5.32 -10.25 14.41
N GLN A 23 5.25 -10.15 15.73
CA GLN A 23 4.90 -8.90 16.41
C GLN A 23 5.98 -7.84 16.21
N GLN A 24 7.26 -8.20 16.37
CA GLN A 24 8.39 -7.31 16.12
C GLN A 24 8.45 -6.84 14.66
N ALA A 25 8.27 -7.76 13.70
CA ALA A 25 8.22 -7.41 12.28
C ALA A 25 7.09 -6.42 11.99
N ARG A 26 5.90 -6.64 12.57
CA ARG A 26 4.78 -5.71 12.45
C ARG A 26 5.09 -4.35 13.07
N GLU A 27 5.71 -4.30 14.24
CA GLU A 27 6.09 -3.04 14.89
C GLU A 27 7.12 -2.25 14.10
N GLU A 28 8.12 -2.91 13.52
CA GLU A 28 9.10 -2.26 12.65
C GLU A 28 8.46 -1.69 11.37
N VAL A 29 7.57 -2.44 10.71
CA VAL A 29 6.82 -1.92 9.56
C VAL A 29 5.94 -0.72 9.97
N LEU A 30 5.37 -0.73 11.17
CA LEU A 30 4.58 0.40 11.67
C LEU A 30 5.41 1.64 12.01
N LYS A 31 6.70 1.48 12.34
CA LYS A 31 7.65 2.59 12.56
C LYS A 31 8.16 3.18 11.24
N MET A 32 8.14 2.39 10.16
CA MET A 32 8.50 2.83 8.82
C MET A 32 7.34 3.58 8.17
N GLU A 33 7.25 4.90 8.42
CA GLU A 33 6.25 5.77 7.77
C GLU A 33 6.38 5.78 6.23
N ASP A 34 7.57 5.50 5.70
CA ASP A 34 7.92 5.48 4.26
C ASP A 34 7.49 4.22 3.48
N THR A 35 6.86 3.22 4.10
CA THR A 35 6.52 1.95 3.41
C THR A 35 5.16 1.97 2.71
N ARG A 36 4.46 3.11 2.69
CA ARG A 36 3.04 3.19 2.35
C ARG A 36 2.86 3.94 1.04
N LEU A 37 1.88 3.54 0.24
CA LEU A 37 1.58 4.26 -0.99
C LEU A 37 0.99 5.64 -0.64
N ASP A 38 1.82 6.66 -0.77
CA ASP A 38 1.42 8.05 -0.61
C ASP A 38 1.54 8.75 -1.95
N PHE A 39 0.43 8.96 -2.65
CA PHE A 39 0.46 9.71 -3.90
C PHE A 39 0.50 11.21 -3.67
N ASP A 40 0.23 11.71 -2.45
CA ASP A 40 0.25 13.13 -2.12
C ASP A 40 1.66 13.66 -1.87
N ASP A 41 2.59 12.80 -1.44
CA ASP A 41 4.03 13.11 -1.41
C ASP A 41 4.70 12.83 -2.78
N PRO A 42 5.29 13.83 -3.45
CA PRO A 42 5.99 13.62 -4.73
C PRO A 42 7.27 12.78 -4.61
N MET A 43 7.85 12.63 -3.41
CA MET A 43 9.11 11.92 -3.18
C MET A 43 8.94 10.47 -2.74
N SER A 44 7.72 10.06 -2.38
CA SER A 44 7.41 8.73 -1.85
C SER A 44 7.43 7.62 -2.89
N LEU A 45 7.20 7.95 -4.17
CA LEU A 45 7.02 6.98 -5.25
C LEU A 45 7.90 7.32 -6.46
N SER A 46 8.58 6.30 -6.98
CA SER A 46 9.35 6.40 -8.21
C SER A 46 8.43 6.40 -9.45
N ASP A 47 8.93 6.82 -10.61
CA ASP A 47 8.17 6.76 -11.85
C ASP A 47 7.76 5.34 -12.23
N THR A 48 8.58 4.34 -11.87
CA THR A 48 8.27 2.92 -12.03
C THR A 48 7.09 2.50 -11.17
N ASP A 49 6.96 3.04 -9.95
CA ASP A 49 5.84 2.75 -9.06
C ASP A 49 4.54 3.33 -9.63
N TYR A 50 4.58 4.58 -10.12
CA TYR A 50 3.44 5.19 -10.82
C TYR A 50 2.96 4.31 -11.97
N LEU A 51 3.89 3.86 -12.84
CA LEU A 51 3.55 3.05 -13.99
C LEU A 51 3.01 1.68 -13.59
N SER A 52 3.63 1.03 -12.61
CA SER A 52 3.27 -0.32 -12.17
C SER A 52 1.92 -0.35 -11.45
N LEU A 53 1.63 0.70 -10.65
CA LEU A 53 0.40 0.78 -9.87
C LEU A 53 -0.74 1.30 -10.72
N THR A 54 -0.55 2.38 -11.48
CA THR A 54 -1.64 3.11 -12.14
C THR A 54 -1.73 2.88 -13.64
N GLY A 55 -0.71 2.29 -14.25
CA GLY A 55 -0.56 2.20 -15.71
C GLY A 55 -0.15 3.53 -16.37
N LEU A 56 0.11 4.58 -15.59
CA LEU A 56 0.50 5.91 -16.06
C LEU A 56 1.88 6.29 -15.53
N THR A 57 2.64 7.03 -16.31
CA THR A 57 3.82 7.75 -15.78
C THR A 57 3.39 8.85 -14.82
N ARG A 58 4.30 9.36 -13.98
CA ARG A 58 4.02 10.46 -13.05
C ARG A 58 3.45 11.69 -13.76
N ASP A 59 4.06 12.10 -14.87
CA ASP A 59 3.62 13.26 -15.65
C ASP A 59 2.20 13.06 -16.22
N GLN A 60 1.90 11.88 -16.77
CA GLN A 60 0.54 11.55 -17.26
C GLN A 60 -0.49 11.54 -16.13
N PHE A 61 -0.11 11.05 -14.95
CA PHE A 61 -0.96 11.07 -13.78
C PHE A 61 -1.24 12.53 -13.35
N ASP A 62 -0.22 13.38 -13.33
CA ASP A 62 -0.35 14.82 -13.02
C ASP A 62 -1.23 15.54 -14.03
N ASP A 63 -1.08 15.23 -15.32
CA ASP A 63 -1.95 15.74 -16.38
C ASP A 63 -3.42 15.38 -16.11
N VAL A 64 -3.72 14.12 -15.76
CA VAL A 64 -5.07 13.69 -15.37
C VAL A 64 -5.59 14.52 -14.20
N MET A 65 -4.77 14.76 -13.18
CA MET A 65 -5.14 15.54 -12.01
C MET A 65 -5.52 16.99 -12.34
N THR A 66 -5.01 17.57 -13.44
CA THR A 66 -5.43 18.92 -13.88
C THR A 66 -6.90 18.98 -14.35
N TYR A 67 -7.46 17.86 -14.79
CA TYR A 67 -8.85 17.74 -15.29
C TYR A 67 -9.83 17.27 -14.20
N VAL A 68 -9.34 16.59 -13.17
CA VAL A 68 -10.16 16.02 -12.09
C VAL A 68 -10.42 17.08 -11.00
N LYS A 69 -11.38 17.98 -11.24
CA LYS A 69 -11.74 19.07 -10.31
C LYS A 69 -12.94 18.80 -9.41
N ASN A 70 -13.79 17.83 -9.75
CA ASN A 70 -15.12 17.65 -9.16
C ASN A 70 -15.25 16.40 -8.26
N ILE A 71 -14.14 15.82 -7.82
CA ILE A 71 -14.20 14.71 -6.85
C ILE A 71 -14.26 15.32 -5.45
N ARG A 72 -15.26 14.91 -4.67
CA ARG A 72 -15.35 15.30 -3.27
C ARG A 72 -14.23 14.60 -2.48
N PRO A 73 -13.28 15.33 -1.88
CA PRO A 73 -12.30 14.70 -1.00
C PRO A 73 -13.03 14.07 0.19
N THR A 74 -12.48 12.96 0.70
CA THR A 74 -12.99 12.36 1.94
C THR A 74 -12.15 12.84 3.12
N LYS A 75 -12.66 12.71 4.36
CA LYS A 75 -11.91 13.12 5.56
C LYS A 75 -10.52 12.47 5.67
N THR A 76 -10.32 11.35 5.00
CA THR A 76 -9.09 10.54 5.07
C THR A 76 -8.30 10.48 3.78
N ARG A 77 -8.79 11.05 2.66
CA ARG A 77 -8.15 10.92 1.35
C ARG A 77 -8.29 12.19 0.51
N SER A 78 -7.18 12.64 -0.04
CA SER A 78 -7.15 13.64 -1.10
C SER A 78 -7.81 13.10 -2.37
N ILE A 79 -8.14 14.00 -3.30
CA ILE A 79 -8.61 13.63 -4.63
C ILE A 79 -7.56 12.80 -5.37
N ARG A 80 -6.27 13.13 -5.19
CA ARG A 80 -5.13 12.47 -5.82
C ARG A 80 -5.03 11.01 -5.38
N THR A 81 -5.10 10.78 -4.07
CA THR A 81 -5.13 9.44 -3.50
C THR A 81 -6.38 8.66 -3.94
N CYS A 82 -7.56 9.30 -4.05
CA CYS A 82 -8.75 8.65 -4.60
C CYS A 82 -8.57 8.18 -6.06
N VAL A 83 -7.98 9.01 -6.92
CA VAL A 83 -7.68 8.65 -8.31
C VAL A 83 -6.65 7.52 -8.36
N ALA A 84 -5.60 7.59 -7.55
CA ALA A 84 -4.59 6.55 -7.47
C ALA A 84 -5.17 5.19 -7.07
N ILE A 85 -6.06 5.16 -6.07
CA ILE A 85 -6.76 3.93 -5.66
C ILE A 85 -7.57 3.35 -6.81
N LEU A 86 -8.34 4.19 -7.51
CA LEU A 86 -9.15 3.77 -8.65
C LEU A 86 -8.27 3.18 -9.76
N LEU A 87 -7.24 3.92 -10.16
CA LEU A 87 -6.32 3.49 -11.21
C LEU A 87 -5.50 2.26 -10.82
N THR A 88 -5.24 2.06 -9.53
CA THR A 88 -4.59 0.85 -9.03
C THR A 88 -5.54 -0.34 -9.03
N LYS A 89 -6.81 -0.12 -8.70
CA LYS A 89 -7.84 -1.16 -8.63
C LYS A 89 -8.15 -1.78 -9.99
N LEU A 90 -8.26 -0.96 -11.04
CA LEU A 90 -8.65 -1.39 -12.37
C LEU A 90 -7.73 -2.49 -12.98
N PRO A 91 -6.39 -2.34 -13.00
CA PRO A 91 -5.49 -3.36 -13.54
C PRO A 91 -5.17 -4.49 -12.55
N SER A 92 -5.11 -4.20 -11.24
CA SER A 92 -4.69 -5.20 -10.25
C SER A 92 -5.81 -6.15 -9.81
N GLY A 93 -7.08 -5.76 -9.98
CA GLY A 93 -8.22 -6.52 -9.48
C GLY A 93 -8.29 -6.62 -7.95
N MET A 94 -7.51 -5.81 -7.21
CA MET A 94 -7.46 -5.86 -5.75
C MET A 94 -8.83 -5.55 -5.12
N ASP A 95 -9.18 -6.32 -4.10
CA ASP A 95 -10.35 -6.02 -3.28
C ASP A 95 -10.13 -4.76 -2.41
N ASN A 96 -11.21 -4.28 -1.81
CA ASN A 96 -11.16 -3.05 -1.02
C ASN A 96 -10.41 -3.21 0.30
N GLU A 97 -10.28 -4.44 0.82
CA GLU A 97 -9.53 -4.70 2.06
C GLU A 97 -8.04 -4.58 1.80
N MET A 98 -7.56 -5.20 0.72
CA MET A 98 -6.18 -5.17 0.31
C MET A 98 -5.74 -3.77 -0.15
N LEU A 99 -6.59 -3.05 -0.90
CA LEU A 99 -6.36 -1.63 -1.18
C LEU A 99 -6.30 -0.81 0.12
N GLY A 100 -7.18 -1.10 1.08
CA GLY A 100 -7.17 -0.45 2.38
C GLY A 100 -5.87 -0.68 3.16
N THR A 101 -5.29 -1.88 3.07
CA THR A 101 -3.98 -2.17 3.68
C THR A 101 -2.85 -1.41 3.00
N VAL A 102 -2.75 -1.49 1.67
CA VAL A 102 -1.63 -0.93 0.90
C VAL A 102 -1.61 0.61 0.92
N PHE A 103 -2.78 1.25 0.85
CA PHE A 103 -2.92 2.71 0.94
C PHE A 103 -3.11 3.20 2.38
N ASN A 104 -2.94 2.34 3.39
CA ASN A 104 -3.17 2.68 4.81
C ASN A 104 -4.50 3.38 5.07
N MET A 105 -5.56 2.94 4.42
CA MET A 105 -6.89 3.42 4.74
C MET A 105 -7.27 2.83 6.09
N LYS A 106 -6.91 3.55 7.17
CA LYS A 106 -7.47 3.28 8.49
C LYS A 106 -8.98 3.38 8.33
N LYS A 107 -9.70 2.27 8.49
CA LYS A 107 -11.12 2.34 8.83
C LYS A 107 -11.15 3.17 10.11
N ILE A 108 -11.57 4.43 10.01
CA ILE A 108 -12.05 5.11 11.19
C ILE A 108 -13.23 4.24 11.65
N PRO A 109 -13.22 3.70 12.88
CA PRO A 109 -14.40 3.06 13.44
C PRO A 109 -15.44 4.15 13.67
N ASP A 110 -16.03 4.66 12.58
CA ASP A 110 -17.16 5.54 12.66
C ASP A 110 -18.36 4.64 12.92
N SER A 111 -18.95 4.80 14.10
CA SER A 111 -20.37 4.67 14.30
C SER A 111 -21.10 5.21 13.06
N GLN A 112 -21.50 4.30 12.19
CA GLN A 112 -22.39 4.45 11.04
C GLN A 112 -22.10 5.62 10.09
N SER A 113 -21.62 5.31 8.88
CA SER A 113 -22.44 5.53 7.69
C SER A 113 -21.81 4.89 6.45
N SER A 114 -22.61 4.05 5.81
CA SER A 114 -22.41 3.46 4.51
C SER A 114 -22.23 4.53 3.43
N THR A 115 -21.04 4.60 2.83
CA THR A 115 -20.91 4.94 1.40
C THR A 115 -19.60 4.38 0.87
N LEU A 116 -19.61 3.09 0.55
CA LEU A 116 -18.69 2.57 -0.45
C LEU A 116 -19.17 3.14 -1.79
N CYS A 117 -18.48 4.17 -2.30
CA CYS A 117 -18.54 4.45 -3.73
C CYS A 117 -17.77 3.33 -4.43
N THR A 118 -18.52 2.36 -4.94
CA THR A 118 -18.15 1.57 -6.13
C THR A 118 -18.15 2.46 -7.36
#